data_AF-K9PZK9-F1
#
_entry.id   AF-K9PZK9-F1
#
_cell.length_a   1.000
_cell.length_b   1.000
_cell.length_c   1.000
_cell.angle_alpha   90.00
_cell.angle_beta   90.00
_cell.angle_gamma   90.00
#
_symmetry.space_group_name_H-M   'P 1'
#
loop_
_entity.id
_entity.type
_entity.pdbx_description
1 polymer ?
#
loop_
_entity_poly.entity_id
_entity_poly.type
_entity_poly.pdbx_seq_one_letter_code
_entity_poly.pdbx_strand_id
1 'polypeptide(L)'
;MAEKLMLPDYKQLHLASICHEAEIKNSQICGCFDCLSIFEPQRISEWIDELSNAEGISGRTAVCPICGTDSVLPDSSIEVPLDQALLEGMHQVWCQVT
;
A
#
# COMPACT_ATOMS: atom_id res chain seq x y z
N MET A 1 -28.95 3.19 -14.31
CA MET A 1 -27.65 2.97 -14.97
C MET A 1 -26.77 2.35 -13.92
N ALA A 2 -26.49 1.05 -14.02
CA ALA A 2 -25.67 0.36 -13.04
C ALA A 2 -24.21 0.77 -13.30
N GLU A 3 -23.66 1.63 -12.45
CA GLU A 3 -22.22 1.78 -12.32
C GLU A 3 -21.67 0.39 -12.00
N LYS A 4 -21.02 -0.20 -13.01
CA LYS A 4 -20.33 -1.47 -12.90
C LYS A 4 -19.23 -1.25 -11.87
N LEU A 5 -19.46 -1.73 -10.64
CA LEU A 5 -18.46 -1.78 -9.57
C LEU A 5 -17.27 -2.57 -10.12
N MET A 6 -16.28 -1.86 -10.68
CA MET A 6 -15.01 -2.45 -11.05
C MET A 6 -14.31 -2.74 -9.72
N LEU A 7 -14.19 -4.01 -9.39
CA LEU A 7 -13.36 -4.43 -8.27
C LEU A 7 -11.94 -3.90 -8.52
N PRO A 8 -11.27 -3.33 -7.50
CA PRO A 8 -9.90 -2.87 -7.66
C PRO A 8 -8.99 -4.01 -8.12
N ASP A 9 -8.00 -3.70 -8.98
CA ASP A 9 -6.97 -4.66 -9.32
C ASP A 9 -6.00 -4.80 -8.14
N TYR A 10 -6.28 -5.73 -7.23
CA TYR A 10 -5.47 -5.96 -6.04
C TYR A 10 -4.04 -6.41 -6.35
N LYS A 11 -3.77 -6.93 -7.56
CA LYS A 11 -2.41 -7.25 -7.98
C LYS A 11 -1.64 -5.98 -8.31
N GLN A 12 -2.25 -5.06 -9.07
CA GLN A 12 -1.65 -3.77 -9.35
C GLN A 12 -1.41 -2.96 -8.06
N LEU A 13 -2.37 -2.99 -7.13
CA LEU A 13 -2.24 -2.33 -5.84
C LEU A 13 -1.11 -2.92 -5.00
N HIS A 14 -0.97 -4.25 -4.96
CA HIS A 14 0.15 -4.89 -4.25
C HIS A 14 1.51 -4.52 -4.85
N LEU A 15 1.61 -4.34 -6.17
CA LEU A 15 2.85 -3.83 -6.77
C LEU A 15 3.14 -2.38 -6.38
N ALA A 16 2.12 -1.58 -6.08
CA ALA A 16 2.28 -0.21 -5.58
C ALA A 16 2.73 -0.13 -4.11
N SER A 17 2.78 -1.25 -3.38
CA SER A 17 3.23 -1.29 -1.98
C SER A 17 4.70 -1.67 -1.80
N ILE A 18 5.53 -1.65 -2.86
CA ILE A 18 6.98 -1.92 -2.78
C ILE A 18 7.78 -0.89 -3.58
N CYS A 19 9.00 -0.54 -3.15
CA CYS A 19 9.87 0.43 -3.85
C CYS A 19 9.20 1.79 -4.15
N HIS A 20 8.36 2.30 -3.26
CA HIS A 20 7.36 3.34 -3.53
C HIS A 20 7.60 4.63 -2.71
N GLU A 21 8.86 4.93 -2.37
CA GLU A 21 9.19 6.09 -1.54
C GLU A 21 8.73 7.43 -2.14
N ALA A 22 8.86 7.60 -3.46
CA ALA A 22 8.48 8.84 -4.12
C ALA A 22 6.96 9.07 -4.01
N GLU A 23 6.19 8.00 -4.14
CA GLU A 23 4.73 7.95 -4.02
C GLU A 23 4.31 8.26 -2.57
N ILE A 24 4.97 7.68 -1.56
CA ILE A 24 4.69 8.03 -0.15
C ILE A 24 4.90 9.52 0.10
N LYS A 25 5.98 10.11 -0.44
CA LYS A 25 6.28 11.53 -0.24
C LYS A 25 5.27 12.46 -0.90
N ASN A 26 4.61 12.00 -1.97
CA ASN A 26 3.57 12.75 -2.66
C ASN A 26 2.16 12.48 -2.11
N SER A 27 2.04 11.50 -1.20
CA SER A 27 0.76 11.08 -0.63
C SER A 27 0.24 12.08 0.40
N GLN A 28 -1.08 12.16 0.55
CA GLN A 28 -1.71 12.86 1.66
C GLN A 28 -2.01 11.88 2.80
N ILE A 29 -2.35 10.64 2.45
CA ILE A 29 -2.59 9.55 3.39
C ILE A 29 -1.93 8.27 2.87
N CYS A 30 -1.56 7.40 3.79
CA CYS A 30 -1.13 6.05 3.51
C CYS A 30 -2.03 5.07 4.28
N GLY A 31 -2.14 3.85 3.76
CA GLY A 31 -2.91 2.78 4.40
C GLY A 31 -2.09 1.52 4.52
N CYS A 32 -2.13 0.87 5.68
CA CYS A 32 -1.56 -0.46 5.84
C CYS A 32 -2.67 -1.50 5.66
N PHE A 33 -2.55 -2.39 4.66
CA PHE A 33 -3.55 -3.42 4.42
C PHE A 33 -3.37 -4.67 5.29
N ASP A 34 -2.32 -4.73 6.11
CA ASP A 34 -2.12 -5.78 7.10
C ASP A 34 -2.88 -5.45 8.40
N CYS A 35 -2.63 -4.28 9.01
CA CYS A 35 -3.34 -3.84 10.23
C CYS A 35 -4.55 -2.92 9.99
N LEU A 36 -4.89 -2.67 8.73
CA LEU A 36 -6.04 -1.86 8.29
C LEU A 36 -6.02 -0.40 8.75
N SER A 37 -4.86 0.14 9.11
CA SER A 37 -4.75 1.51 9.62
C SER A 37 -4.48 2.52 8.50
N ILE A 38 -5.15 3.68 8.54
CA ILE A 38 -4.86 4.84 7.69
C ILE A 38 -4.13 5.91 8.52
N PHE A 39 -3.08 6.50 7.95
CA PHE A 39 -2.23 7.46 8.65
C PHE A 39 -1.54 8.44 7.70
N GLU A 40 -1.06 9.55 8.24
CA GLU A 40 -0.25 10.52 7.51
C GLU A 40 1.13 9.94 7.14
N PRO A 41 1.66 10.19 5.93
CA PRO A 41 2.95 9.65 5.48
C PRO A 41 4.12 10.05 6.37
N GLN A 42 4.05 11.20 7.05
CA GLN A 42 5.07 11.70 7.97
C GLN A 42 5.29 10.80 9.18
N ARG A 43 4.36 9.88 9.47
CA ARG A 43 4.53 8.89 10.54
C ARG A 43 5.49 7.76 10.16
N ILE A 44 5.77 7.57 8.88
CA ILE A 44 6.73 6.56 8.40
C ILE A 44 8.15 7.04 8.72
N SER A 45 8.83 6.27 9.57
CA SER A 45 10.20 6.56 10.00
C SER A 45 11.19 5.46 9.61
N GLU A 46 10.69 4.28 9.28
CA GLU A 46 11.47 3.10 8.93
C GLU A 46 11.21 2.69 7.49
N TRP A 47 12.28 2.29 6.81
CA TRP A 47 12.31 1.96 5.39
C TRP A 47 13.19 0.73 5.18
N ILE A 48 12.75 -0.16 4.30
CA ILE A 48 13.52 -1.30 3.83
C ILE A 48 14.19 -0.92 2.51
N ASP A 49 15.51 -1.07 2.43
CA ASP A 49 16.26 -0.88 1.19
C ASP A 49 16.12 -2.12 0.29
N GLU A 50 15.38 -1.97 -0.79
CA GLU A 50 15.17 -3.04 -1.78
C GLU A 50 16.22 -2.93 -2.88
N LEU A 51 17.11 -3.92 -2.94
CA LEU A 51 18.17 -3.97 -3.95
C LEU A 51 17.62 -4.24 -5.36
N SER A 52 16.47 -4.90 -5.47
CA SER A 52 15.71 -5.12 -6.70
C SER A 52 14.37 -5.77 -6.35
N ASN A 53 13.25 -5.19 -6.77
CA ASN A 53 11.95 -5.87 -6.74
C ASN A 53 11.82 -6.88 -7.91
N ALA A 54 10.64 -7.52 -8.03
CA ALA A 54 10.34 -8.50 -9.07
C ALA A 54 10.46 -7.95 -10.52
N GLU A 55 10.47 -6.63 -10.69
CA GLU A 55 10.58 -5.94 -11.98
C GLU A 55 11.98 -5.37 -12.23
N GLY A 56 12.96 -5.66 -11.36
CA GLY A 56 14.32 -5.15 -11.49
C GLY A 56 14.50 -3.72 -10.99
N ILE A 57 13.53 -3.18 -10.25
CA ILE A 57 13.54 -1.80 -9.75
C ILE A 57 14.06 -1.80 -8.32
N SER A 58 15.15 -1.07 -8.07
CA SER A 58 15.64 -0.78 -6.72
C SER A 58 14.90 0.42 -6.13
N GLY A 59 14.70 0.42 -4.81
CA GLY A 59 13.99 1.51 -4.15
C GLY A 59 13.91 1.29 -2.64
N ARG A 60 13.04 2.06 -1.99
CA ARG A 60 12.75 1.88 -0.57
C ARG A 60 11.28 1.58 -0.36
N THR A 61 11.01 0.64 0.54
CA THR A 61 9.67 0.22 0.91
C THR A 61 9.37 0.73 2.32
N ALA A 62 8.24 1.40 2.50
CA ALA A 62 7.84 1.95 3.79
C ALA A 62 7.46 0.83 4.77
N VAL A 63 7.88 0.95 6.02
CA VAL A 63 7.40 0.10 7.11
C VAL A 63 6.26 0.80 7.82
N CYS A 64 5.17 0.08 8.06
CA CYS A 64 4.00 0.57 8.76
C CYS A 64 4.39 1.00 10.19
N PRO A 65 4.13 2.26 10.58
CA PRO A 65 4.49 2.76 11.90
C PRO A 65 3.58 2.26 13.03
N ILE A 66 2.61 1.38 12.72
CA ILE A 66 1.62 0.86 13.68
C ILE A 66 1.88 -0.62 13.96
N CYS A 67 2.02 -1.46 12.93
CA CYS A 67 2.25 -2.91 13.10
C CYS A 67 3.66 -3.39 12.72
N GLY A 68 4.46 -2.56 12.04
CA GLY A 68 5.83 -2.91 11.67
C GLY A 68 5.98 -3.78 10.42
N THR A 69 4.91 -4.01 9.64
CA THR A 69 4.99 -4.70 8.34
C THR A 69 5.16 -3.72 7.19
N ASP A 70 5.63 -4.19 6.05
CA ASP A 70 5.90 -3.45 4.82
C ASP A 70 4.67 -3.33 3.88
N SER A 71 3.48 -3.62 4.40
CA SER A 71 2.22 -3.67 3.64
C SER A 71 1.54 -2.30 3.51
N VAL A 72 2.28 -1.26 3.08
CA VAL A 72 1.82 0.14 3.01
C VAL A 72 1.45 0.54 1.58
N LEU A 73 0.27 1.15 1.41
CA LEU A 73 -0.19 1.76 0.16
C LEU A 73 -0.14 3.29 0.24
N PRO A 74 0.46 3.98 -0.74
CA PRO A 74 0.31 5.41 -0.95
C PRO A 74 -0.99 5.76 -1.70
N ASP A 75 -1.68 6.85 -1.32
CA ASP A 75 -2.87 7.32 -2.07
C ASP A 75 -2.49 7.99 -3.40
N SER A 76 -1.28 8.55 -3.50
CA SER A 76 -0.84 9.30 -4.69
C SER A 76 -0.67 8.46 -5.96
N SER A 77 -0.54 7.14 -5.85
CA SER A 77 -0.22 6.25 -6.98
C SER A 77 -1.35 5.27 -7.32
N ILE A 78 -2.52 5.40 -6.71
CA ILE A 78 -3.66 4.51 -6.92
C ILE A 78 -4.87 5.32 -7.39
N GLU A 79 -5.65 4.75 -8.31
CA GLU A 79 -6.82 5.43 -8.90
C GLU A 79 -8.13 5.15 -8.15
N VAL A 80 -8.05 4.50 -6.99
CA VAL A 80 -9.17 4.14 -6.12
C VAL A 80 -9.04 4.82 -4.76
N PRO A 81 -10.16 5.14 -4.08
CA PRO A 81 -10.09 5.72 -2.74
C PRO A 81 -9.32 4.81 -1.78
N LEU A 82 -8.32 5.36 -1.10
CA LEU A 82 -7.65 4.68 0.00
C LEU A 82 -8.55 4.75 1.24
N ASP A 83 -9.41 3.75 1.39
CA ASP A 83 -10.37 3.63 2.47
C ASP A 83 -10.36 2.24 3.12
N GLN A 84 -11.19 2.07 4.15
CA GLN A 84 -11.29 0.82 4.90
C GLN A 84 -11.70 -0.36 4.02
N ALA A 85 -12.59 -0.16 3.05
CA ALA A 85 -13.07 -1.24 2.18
C ALA A 85 -11.96 -1.73 1.25
N LEU A 86 -11.12 -0.81 0.75
CA LEU A 86 -9.93 -1.17 -0.03
C LEU A 86 -8.93 -1.98 0.79
N LEU A 87 -8.60 -1.50 2.01
CA LEU A 87 -7.65 -2.18 2.89
C LEU A 87 -8.13 -3.58 3.28
N GLU A 88 -9.41 -3.74 3.59
CA GLU A 88 -10.01 -5.04 3.88
C GLU A 88 -9.94 -5.99 2.68
N GLY A 89 -10.20 -5.48 1.47
CA GLY A 89 -10.05 -6.26 0.24
C GLY A 89 -8.62 -6.73 0.00
N MET A 90 -7.65 -5.83 0.16
CA MET A 90 -6.22 -6.17 0.08
C MET A 90 -5.79 -7.18 1.15
N HIS A 91 -6.26 -7.01 2.39
CA HIS A 91 -5.98 -7.92 3.51
C HIS A 91 -6.44 -9.35 3.22
N GLN A 92 -7.67 -9.49 2.70
CA GLN A 92 -8.24 -10.79 2.36
C GLN A 92 -7.44 -11.54 1.30
N VAL A 93 -6.81 -10.82 0.36
CA VAL A 93 -6.04 -11.42 -0.73
C VAL A 93 -4.59 -11.71 -0.33
N TRP A 94 -3.95 -10.82 0.45
CA TRP A 94 -2.50 -10.82 0.62
C TRP A 94 -2.00 -11.10 2.05
N CYS A 95 -2.81 -10.89 3.09
CA CYS A 95 -2.34 -10.92 4.49
C CYS A 95 -2.89 -12.08 5.32
N GLN A 96 -3.83 -12.86 4.81
CA GLN A 96 -4.39 -13.95 5.59
C GLN A 96 -3.34 -15.02 5.88
N VAL A 97 -2.92 -15.06 7.15
CA VAL A 97 -2.14 -16.16 7.71
C VAL A 97 -3.13 -17.28 8.06
N THR A 98 -3.15 -18.34 7.24
CA THR A 98 -3.85 -19.60 7.58
C THR A 98 -3.16 -20.34 8.71
#